data_AF-A0A945ZC22-F1
#
_entry.id   AF-A0A945ZC22-F1
#
_cell.length_a   1.000
_cell.length_b   1.000
_cell.length_c   1.000
_cell.angle_alpha   90.00
_cell.angle_beta   90.00
_cell.angle_gamma   90.00
#
_symmetry.space_group_name_H-M   'P 1'
#
loop_
_entity.id
_entity.type
_entity.pdbx_description
1 polymer ?
#
loop_
_entity_poly.entity_id
_entity_poly.type
_entity_poly.pdbx_seq_one_letter_code
_entity_poly.pdbx_strand_id
1 'polypeptide(L)' 'MDERKKLKQMLREARARISPEVMEKARRAAYEEIGVPAPEPENEASRLFKMALDGGGRKREQVLAYIERKLSNKRLN' A
#
# COMPACT_ATOMS: atom_id res chain seq x y z
N MET A 1 -16.01 -5.12 -23.16
CA MET A 1 -15.33 -4.85 -21.87
C MET A 1 -15.58 -6.04 -20.97
N ASP A 2 -14.52 -6.68 -20.51
CA ASP A 2 -14.59 -7.95 -19.78
C ASP A 2 -15.35 -7.78 -18.44
N GLU A 3 -16.24 -8.72 -18.12
CA GLU A 3 -17.17 -8.61 -16.99
C GLU A 3 -16.44 -8.49 -15.64
N ARG A 4 -15.30 -9.20 -15.53
CA ARG A 4 -14.35 -9.09 -14.43
C ARG A 4 -13.76 -7.68 -14.27
N LYS A 5 -13.55 -6.97 -15.38
CA LYS A 5 -13.03 -5.59 -15.37
C LYS A 5 -14.11 -4.61 -14.88
N LYS A 6 -15.38 -4.85 -15.25
CA LYS A 6 -16.52 -4.06 -14.77
C LYS A 6 -16.72 -4.22 -13.25
N LEU A 7 -16.66 -5.45 -12.74
CA LEU A 7 -16.73 -5.73 -11.31
C LEU A 7 -15.60 -5.06 -10.51
N LYS A 8 -14.36 -5.12 -10.99
CA LYS A 8 -13.23 -4.42 -10.35
C LYS A 8 -13.41 -2.90 -10.33
N GLN A 9 -13.97 -2.34 -11.40
CA GLN A 9 -14.24 -0.90 -11.48
C GLN A 9 -15.32 -0.48 -10.50
N MET A 10 -16.44 -1.22 -10.44
CA MET A 10 -17.51 -0.96 -9.46
C MET A 10 -17.00 -1.06 -8.01
N LEU A 11 -16.14 -2.04 -7.71
CA LEU A 11 -15.52 -2.16 -6.39
C LEU A 11 -14.63 -0.96 -6.04
N ARG A 12 -13.88 -0.44 -7.03
CA ARG A 12 -13.03 0.74 -6.85
C ARG A 12 -13.86 2.00 -6.59
N GLU A 13 -14.95 2.19 -7.32
CA GLU A 13 -15.88 3.30 -7.14
C GLU A 13 -16.60 3.25 -5.79
N ALA A 14 -17.02 2.05 -5.37
CA ALA A 14 -17.60 1.85 -4.04
C ALA A 14 -16.60 2.19 -2.93
N ARG A 15 -15.34 1.74 -3.05
CA ARG A 15 -14.27 2.06 -2.09
C ARG A 15 -13.96 3.55 -2.03
N ALA A 16 -14.04 4.27 -3.16
CA ALA A 16 -13.78 5.72 -3.20
C ALA A 16 -14.82 6.54 -2.43
N ARG A 17 -16.02 5.99 -2.18
CA ARG A 17 -17.09 6.65 -1.41
C ARG A 17 -17.00 6.41 0.10
N ILE A 18 -16.13 5.50 0.55
CA ILE A 18 -15.97 5.18 1.98
C ILE A 18 -14.79 5.98 2.51
N SER A 19 -14.97 6.61 3.68
CA SER A 19 -13.86 7.28 4.37
C SER A 19 -12.69 6.30 4.61
N PRO A 20 -11.43 6.70 4.32
CA PRO A 20 -10.25 5.86 4.58
C PRO A 20 -10.18 5.35 6.02
N GLU A 21 -10.64 6.15 6.98
CA GLU A 21 -10.65 5.78 8.40
C GLU A 21 -11.63 4.64 8.70
N VAL A 22 -12.81 4.68 8.08
CA VAL A 22 -13.84 3.63 8.21
C VAL A 22 -13.34 2.32 7.61
N MET A 23 -12.67 2.40 6.45
CA MET A 23 -12.03 1.24 5.82
C MET A 23 -10.93 0.63 6.69
N GLU A 24 -10.10 1.46 7.33
CA GLU A 24 -9.04 0.99 8.22
C GLU A 24 -9.59 0.33 9.48
N LYS A 25 -10.66 0.89 10.07
CA LYS A 25 -11.36 0.28 11.20
C LYS A 25 -11.94 -1.09 10.84
N ALA A 26 -12.63 -1.18 9.69
CA ALA A 26 -13.20 -2.44 9.22
C ALA A 26 -12.10 -3.48 8.92
N ARG A 27 -10.97 -3.03 8.37
CA ARG A 27 -9.80 -3.89 8.13
C ARG A 27 -9.27 -4.48 9.44
N ARG A 28 -9.06 -3.65 10.47
CA ARG A 28 -8.56 -4.10 11.78
C ARG A 28 -9.53 -5.08 12.46
N ALA A 29 -10.82 -4.76 12.47
CA ALA A 29 -11.85 -5.66 13.02
C ALA A 29 -11.85 -7.04 12.33
N ALA A 30 -11.69 -7.07 11.01
CA ALA A 30 -11.61 -8.33 10.27
C ALA A 30 -10.36 -9.17 10.65
N TYR A 31 -9.22 -8.51 10.92
CA TYR A 31 -8.02 -9.20 11.40
C TYR A 31 -8.20 -9.77 12.82
N GLU A 32 -8.82 -9.00 13.72
CA GLU A 32 -9.17 -9.47 15.06
C GLU A 32 -10.10 -10.68 15.03
N GLU A 33 -11.10 -10.67 14.15
CA GLU A 33 -12.07 -11.78 14.00
C GLU A 33 -11.42 -13.08 13.54
N ILE A 34 -10.45 -13.01 12.63
CA ILE A 34 -9.70 -14.19 12.15
C ILE A 34 -8.55 -14.59 13.08
N GLY A 35 -8.35 -13.88 14.20
CA GLY A 35 -7.29 -14.16 15.18
C GLY A 35 -5.88 -13.89 14.66
N VAL A 36 -5.73 -13.04 13.64
CA VAL A 36 -4.43 -12.69 13.05
C VAL A 36 -4.12 -11.23 13.40
N PRO A 37 -2.90 -10.89 13.87
CA PRO A 37 -2.57 -9.51 14.14
C PRO A 37 -2.74 -8.65 12.89
N ALA A 38 -3.43 -7.52 13.03
CA ALA A 38 -3.55 -6.56 11.96
C ALA A 38 -2.14 -6.10 11.52
N PRO A 39 -1.85 -6.04 10.22
CA PRO A 39 -0.56 -5.60 9.75
C PRO A 39 -0.34 -4.16 10.19
N GLU A 40 0.84 -3.91 10.77
CA GLU A 40 1.29 -2.57 11.14
C GLU A 40 1.04 -1.59 9.99
N PRO A 41 0.58 -0.35 10.28
CA PRO A 41 0.41 0.67 9.26
C PRO A 41 1.70 0.79 8.46
N GLU A 42 1.56 0.56 7.16
CA GLU A 42 2.70 0.44 6.27
C GLU A 42 3.42 1.78 6.21
N ASN A 43 4.61 1.85 6.83
CA ASN A 43 5.42 3.05 6.73
C ASN A 43 5.85 3.26 5.26
N GLU A 44 6.15 4.51 4.92
CA GLU A 44 6.45 4.89 3.54
C GLU A 44 7.61 4.06 2.95
N ALA A 45 8.58 3.67 3.77
CA ALA A 45 9.68 2.79 3.36
C ALA A 45 9.19 1.37 3.01
N SER A 46 8.35 0.75 3.84
CA SER A 46 7.76 -0.56 3.57
C SER A 46 6.94 -0.56 2.28
N ARG A 47 6.17 0.51 2.03
CA ARG A 47 5.39 0.67 0.78
C ARG A 47 6.30 0.74 -0.44
N LEU A 48 7.37 1.54 -0.35
CA LEU A 48 8.35 1.69 -1.42
C LEU A 48 9.07 0.35 -1.70
N PHE A 49 9.46 -0.38 -0.65
CA PHE A 49 10.07 -1.71 -0.79
C PHE A 49 9.14 -2.70 -1.50
N LYS A 50 7.85 -2.74 -1.15
CA LYS A 50 6.88 -3.61 -1.85
C LYS A 50 6.70 -3.21 -3.31
N MET A 51 6.62 -1.92 -3.62
CA MET A 51 6.60 -1.42 -5.00
C MET A 51 7.86 -1.78 -5.80
N ALA A 52 9.01 -1.87 -5.13
CA ALA A 52 10.28 -2.31 -5.73
C ALA A 52 10.29 -3.80 -6.08
N LEU A 53 9.61 -4.62 -5.28
CA LEU A 53 9.51 -6.07 -5.44
C LEU A 53 8.45 -6.45 -6.48
N ASP A 54 7.35 -5.69 -6.58
CA ASP A 54 6.32 -5.88 -7.60
C ASP A 54 6.91 -5.73 -9.01
N GLY A 55 6.86 -6.82 -9.79
CA GLY A 55 7.45 -6.92 -11.13
C GLY A 55 8.79 -7.67 -11.20
N GLY A 56 9.19 -8.35 -10.11
CA GLY A 56 10.37 -9.22 -10.05
C GLY A 56 11.66 -8.47 -9.71
N GLY A 57 11.58 -7.38 -8.94
CA GLY A 57 12.76 -6.58 -8.56
C GLY A 57 13.23 -5.59 -9.64
N ARG A 58 12.56 -5.49 -10.79
CA ARG A 58 12.95 -4.60 -11.91
C ARG A 58 13.02 -3.11 -11.54
N LYS A 59 12.36 -2.70 -10.46
CA LYS A 59 12.37 -1.30 -9.97
C LYS A 59 13.14 -1.12 -8.68
N ARG A 60 13.82 -2.17 -8.19
CA ARG A 60 14.51 -2.17 -6.90
C ARG A 60 15.59 -1.08 -6.83
N GLU A 61 16.41 -0.95 -7.86
CA GLU A 61 17.48 0.07 -7.92
C GLU A 61 16.92 1.49 -7.91
N GLN A 62 15.84 1.75 -8.65
CA GLN A 62 15.21 3.08 -8.72
C GLN A 62 14.58 3.48 -7.37
N VAL A 63 13.98 2.52 -6.66
CA VAL A 63 13.43 2.75 -5.33
C VAL A 63 14.54 2.97 -4.30
N LEU A 64 15.62 2.18 -4.35
CA LEU A 64 16.76 2.36 -3.46
C LEU A 64 17.41 3.75 -3.68
N ALA A 65 17.63 4.15 -4.93
CA ALA A 65 18.15 5.47 -5.26
C ALA A 65 17.24 6.61 -4.77
N TYR A 66 15.92 6.44 -4.86
CA TYR A 66 14.96 7.40 -4.31
C TYR A 66 15.04 7.50 -2.78
N ILE A 67 15.12 6.37 -2.08
CA ILE A 67 15.25 6.31 -0.62
C ILE A 67 16.57 6.96 -0.18
N GLU A 68 17.68 6.63 -0.82
CA GLU A 68 19.00 7.21 -0.55
C GLU A 68 18.98 8.73 -0.71
N ARG A 69 18.40 9.24 -1.80
CA ARG A 69 18.26 10.68 -2.03
C ARG A 69 17.39 11.38 -0.98
N LYS A 70 16.32 10.74 -0.52
CA LYS A 70 15.44 11.29 0.52
C LYS A 70 16.14 11.33 1.88
N LEU A 71 16.96 10.32 2.19
CA LEU A 71 17.71 10.23 3.44
C LEU A 71 18.95 11.14 3.45
N SER A 72 19.66 11.27 2.33
CA SER A 72 20.82 12.17 2.22
C SER A 72 20.41 13.64 2.37
N ASN A 73 19.28 14.04 1.80
CA ASN A 73 18.70 15.37 2.01
C ASN A 73 18.25 15.61 3.46
N LYS A 74 17.97 14.54 4.23
CA LYS A 74 17.57 14.64 5.64
C LYS A 74 18.76 14.79 6.59
N ARG A 75 19.99 14.51 6.14
CA ARG A 75 21.24 14.64 6.91
C ARG A 75 21.91 16.02 6.77
N LEU A 76 21.31 16.94 6.00
CA LEU A 76 21.85 18.27 5.72
C LEU A 76 21.17 19.41 6.50
N ASN A 77 20.39 19.11 7.54
CA ASN A 77 19.86 20.10 8.49
C ASN A 77 20.25 19.72 9.91
#